data_AF-A0A960D415-F1
#
_entry.id   AF-A0A960D415-F1
#
_cell.length_a   1.000
_cell.length_b   1.000
_cell.length_c   1.000
_cell.angle_alpha   90.00
_cell.angle_beta   90.00
_cell.angle_gamma   90.00
#
_symmetry.space_group_name_H-M   'P 1'
#
loop_
_entity.id
_entity.type
_entity.pdbx_description
1 polymer ?
#
loop_
_entity_poly.entity_id
_entity_poly.type
_entity_poly.pdbx_seq_one_letter_code
_entity_poly.pdbx_strand_id
1 'polypeptide(L)'
;AFLVRGITPTQMAAMWRGTWHGGLEFTEKCCAPIAIPIATHTLHAVGAAMAAQRLGEDSVTVAFLGDGATSEGDTHEAMNLAAVTKAPCVFYVQNNQWAISVPVHRQHAAPSIAARAAGYGMPGIMVDGNDVLACHAVMAEAAARARAGEGPTLIEAITYRMGPHTTSDDPSRYRSAEEVEEWAARDAISRYRTYLERAGVWTERVEQRAAARSARLRAEARTAVIEGPDPDPGELFDHVYAEITPALAAQKRQLLTELAKEA
;
A
#
# COMPACT_ATOMS: atom_id res chain seq x y z
N ALA A 1 2.21 -5.05 2.55
CA ALA A 1 3.42 -4.30 2.98
C ALA A 1 3.47 -4.04 4.49
N PHE A 2 2.41 -3.52 5.12
CA PHE A 2 2.44 -3.11 6.54
C PHE A 2 2.71 -4.25 7.56
N LEU A 3 2.02 -5.38 7.47
CA LEU A 3 2.23 -6.53 8.37
C LEU A 3 3.68 -7.04 8.37
N VAL A 4 4.37 -7.00 7.23
CA VAL A 4 5.78 -7.43 7.13
C VAL A 4 6.76 -6.36 7.63
N ARG A 5 6.32 -5.12 7.80
CA ARG A 5 7.05 -4.01 8.44
C ARG A 5 6.79 -3.91 9.94
N GLY A 6 6.05 -4.86 10.51
CA GLY A 6 5.76 -4.91 11.95
C GLY A 6 4.59 -4.04 12.40
N ILE A 7 3.83 -3.47 11.46
CA ILE A 7 2.53 -2.86 11.79
C ILE A 7 1.54 -3.99 12.09
N THR A 8 0.92 -3.94 13.25
CA THR A 8 -0.01 -4.96 13.76
C THR A 8 -1.40 -4.81 13.16
N PRO A 9 -2.23 -5.87 13.16
CA PRO A 9 -3.64 -5.75 12.80
C PRO A 9 -4.38 -4.64 13.54
N THR A 10 -4.10 -4.45 14.83
CA THR A 10 -4.71 -3.40 15.66
C THR A 10 -4.35 -2.00 15.18
N GLN A 11 -3.07 -1.74 14.90
CA GLN A 11 -2.62 -0.43 14.40
C GLN A 11 -3.25 -0.06 13.07
N MET A 12 -3.43 -1.06 12.18
CA MET A 12 -4.12 -0.84 10.91
C MET A 12 -5.65 -0.70 11.10
N ALA A 13 -6.25 -1.45 12.04
CA ALA A 13 -7.69 -1.45 12.33
C ALA A 13 -8.24 -0.06 12.64
N ALA A 14 -7.46 0.81 13.26
CA ALA A 14 -7.85 2.19 13.55
C ALA A 14 -8.27 2.97 12.29
N MET A 15 -7.63 2.71 11.15
CA MET A 15 -8.00 3.33 9.88
C MET A 15 -9.37 2.81 9.39
N TRP A 16 -9.58 1.48 9.37
CA TRP A 16 -10.83 0.90 8.85
C TRP A 16 -12.03 1.10 9.77
N ARG A 17 -11.80 1.20 11.08
CA ARG A 17 -12.85 1.63 12.03
C ARG A 17 -13.13 3.14 11.95
N GLY A 18 -12.28 3.91 11.28
CA GLY A 18 -12.39 5.37 11.24
C GLY A 18 -12.08 6.05 12.57
N THR A 19 -11.32 5.41 13.46
CA THR A 19 -10.95 5.99 14.77
C THR A 19 -9.65 6.78 14.72
N TRP A 20 -8.84 6.64 13.67
CA TRP A 20 -7.61 7.43 13.50
C TRP A 20 -7.28 7.68 12.04
N HIS A 21 -6.58 8.78 11.76
CA HIS A 21 -6.17 9.18 10.41
C HIS A 21 -5.04 8.29 9.88
N GLY A 22 -5.33 7.44 8.89
CA GLY A 22 -4.33 6.73 8.12
C GLY A 22 -3.56 5.62 8.85
N GLY A 23 -3.96 5.26 10.08
CA GLY A 23 -3.38 4.18 10.89
C GLY A 23 -2.48 4.66 12.04
N LEU A 24 -2.32 3.81 13.07
CA LEU A 24 -1.57 4.15 14.29
C LEU A 24 -0.09 3.77 14.18
N GLU A 25 0.81 4.67 14.58
CA GLU A 25 2.26 4.43 14.71
C GLU A 25 2.96 3.99 13.40
N PHE A 26 2.36 4.29 12.24
CA PHE A 26 2.93 3.93 10.93
C PHE A 26 4.31 4.53 10.72
N THR A 27 4.49 5.80 11.11
CA THR A 27 5.72 6.57 10.92
C THR A 27 6.89 6.00 11.73
N GLU A 28 6.65 5.44 12.92
CA GLU A 28 7.68 4.77 13.72
C GLU A 28 8.27 3.53 13.03
N LYS A 29 7.53 2.94 12.06
CA LYS A 29 7.99 1.82 11.24
C LYS A 29 8.39 2.25 9.83
N CYS A 30 8.65 3.55 9.62
CA CYS A 30 8.96 4.13 8.31
C CYS A 30 7.88 3.84 7.26
N CYS A 31 6.62 3.83 7.68
CA CYS A 31 5.45 3.76 6.81
C CYS A 31 4.71 5.11 6.88
N ALA A 32 4.37 5.68 5.73
CA ALA A 32 3.47 6.82 5.70
C ALA A 32 2.05 6.36 6.09
N PRO A 33 1.25 7.19 6.79
CA PRO A 33 -0.17 6.94 6.98
C PRO A 33 -0.89 6.77 5.64
N ILE A 34 -1.96 5.97 5.63
CA ILE A 34 -2.75 5.71 4.42
C ILE A 34 -3.56 6.96 4.06
N ALA A 35 -3.38 7.44 2.82
CA ALA A 35 -4.22 8.46 2.21
C ALA A 35 -5.22 7.81 1.24
N ILE A 36 -6.47 8.29 1.23
CA ILE A 36 -7.53 7.79 0.35
C ILE A 36 -7.45 8.35 -1.08
N PRO A 37 -7.15 9.65 -1.29
CA PRO A 37 -7.04 10.20 -2.64
C PRO A 37 -5.94 9.49 -3.44
N ILE A 38 -6.34 8.89 -4.56
CA ILE A 38 -5.47 8.04 -5.38
C ILE A 38 -4.24 8.81 -5.83
N ALA A 39 -3.09 8.15 -5.81
CA ALA A 39 -1.78 8.64 -6.27
C ALA A 39 -1.15 9.82 -5.51
N THR A 40 -1.89 10.56 -4.67
CA THR A 40 -1.36 11.74 -3.94
C THR A 40 -0.09 11.44 -3.14
N HIS A 41 0.02 10.22 -2.59
CA HIS A 41 1.19 9.77 -1.83
C HIS A 41 2.47 9.61 -2.67
N THR A 42 2.38 9.55 -4.00
CA THR A 42 3.54 9.35 -4.88
C THR A 42 4.49 10.54 -4.83
N LEU A 43 3.99 11.78 -4.87
CA LEU A 43 4.81 12.99 -4.71
C LEU A 43 5.42 13.09 -3.31
N HIS A 44 4.66 12.73 -2.27
CA HIS A 44 5.17 12.67 -0.90
C HIS A 44 6.31 11.65 -0.75
N ALA A 45 6.20 10.50 -1.42
CA ALA A 45 7.26 9.49 -1.44
C ALA A 45 8.55 10.03 -2.07
N VAL A 46 8.44 10.79 -3.17
CA VAL A 46 9.61 11.45 -3.79
C VAL A 46 10.22 12.49 -2.85
N GLY A 47 9.40 13.30 -2.18
CA GLY A 47 9.87 14.27 -1.18
C GLY A 47 10.64 13.60 -0.03
N ALA A 48 10.13 12.49 0.49
CA ALA A 48 10.81 11.70 1.52
C ALA A 48 12.14 11.11 1.01
N ALA A 49 12.17 10.58 -0.21
CA ALA A 49 13.40 10.08 -0.83
C ALA A 49 14.45 11.18 -1.02
N MET A 50 14.04 12.37 -1.45
CA MET A 50 14.93 13.53 -1.57
C MET A 50 15.45 14.01 -0.21
N ALA A 51 14.65 13.90 0.85
CA ALA A 51 15.11 14.21 2.21
C ALA A 51 16.20 13.24 2.66
N ALA A 52 15.98 11.93 2.49
CA ALA A 52 16.98 10.89 2.76
C ALA A 52 18.30 11.16 2.03
N GLN A 53 18.22 11.50 0.74
CA GLN A 53 19.39 11.86 -0.08
C GLN A 53 20.16 13.07 0.48
N ARG A 54 19.46 14.13 0.92
CA ARG A 54 20.07 15.34 1.49
C ARG A 54 20.67 15.11 2.87
N LEU A 55 20.10 14.20 3.64
CA LEU A 55 20.58 13.82 4.95
C LEU A 55 21.71 12.77 4.89
N GLY A 56 22.02 12.23 3.70
CA GLY A 56 23.04 11.20 3.52
C GLY A 56 22.62 9.85 4.10
N GLU A 57 21.32 9.59 4.17
CA GLU A 57 20.79 8.30 4.63
C GLU A 57 20.88 7.24 3.52
N ASP A 58 21.07 5.98 3.91
CA ASP A 58 21.03 4.82 3.01
C ASP A 58 19.59 4.28 2.77
N SER A 59 18.60 5.15 2.97
CA SER A 59 17.19 4.79 2.92
C SER A 59 16.62 4.94 1.49
N VAL A 60 15.70 4.03 1.14
CA VAL A 60 14.96 4.05 -0.14
C VAL A 60 13.48 4.14 0.18
N THR A 61 12.80 5.09 -0.46
CA THR A 61 11.35 5.21 -0.34
C THR A 61 10.66 4.36 -1.40
N VAL A 62 9.59 3.66 -1.02
CA VAL A 62 8.81 2.83 -1.94
C VAL A 62 7.38 3.35 -1.97
N ALA A 63 6.93 3.76 -3.15
CA ALA A 63 5.54 4.12 -3.40
C ALA A 63 4.80 2.91 -3.98
N PHE A 64 3.91 2.30 -3.21
CA PHE A 64 3.00 1.27 -3.71
C PHE A 64 1.76 1.92 -4.32
N LEU A 65 1.36 1.50 -5.52
CA LEU A 65 0.20 2.06 -6.22
C LEU A 65 -0.50 0.99 -7.07
N GLY A 66 -1.78 1.17 -7.38
CA GLY A 66 -2.52 0.28 -8.29
C GLY A 66 -2.35 0.69 -9.76
N ASP A 67 -2.79 -0.15 -10.69
CA ASP A 67 -2.83 0.14 -12.13
C ASP A 67 -3.60 1.43 -12.45
N GLY A 68 -4.81 1.62 -11.90
CA GLY A 68 -5.59 2.85 -12.08
C GLY A 68 -4.91 4.12 -11.57
N ALA A 69 -4.12 4.02 -10.49
CA ALA A 69 -3.39 5.17 -9.94
C ALA A 69 -2.33 5.71 -10.91
N THR A 70 -1.90 4.91 -11.88
CA THR A 70 -0.93 5.34 -12.89
C THR A 70 -1.52 6.30 -13.92
N SER A 71 -2.84 6.46 -13.96
CA SER A 71 -3.55 7.41 -14.82
C SER A 71 -3.70 8.79 -14.18
N GLU A 72 -3.41 8.93 -12.87
CA GLU A 72 -3.44 10.21 -12.18
C GLU A 72 -2.23 11.09 -12.54
N GLY A 73 -2.46 12.41 -12.59
CA GLY A 73 -1.42 13.41 -12.86
C GLY A 73 -0.28 13.37 -11.84
N ASP A 74 -0.61 13.21 -10.56
CA ASP A 74 0.37 13.13 -9.47
C ASP A 74 1.42 12.02 -9.70
N THR A 75 1.00 10.86 -10.21
CA THR A 75 1.93 9.77 -10.53
C THR A 75 2.89 10.19 -11.65
N HIS A 76 2.41 10.88 -12.68
CA HIS A 76 3.25 11.40 -13.76
C HIS A 76 4.28 12.41 -13.24
N GLU A 77 3.82 13.37 -12.44
CA GLU A 77 4.68 14.40 -11.85
C GLU A 77 5.73 13.79 -10.90
N ALA A 78 5.33 12.84 -10.06
CA ALA A 78 6.22 12.14 -9.14
C ALA A 78 7.32 11.37 -9.89
N MET A 79 6.96 10.60 -10.92
CA MET A 79 7.93 9.84 -11.71
C MET A 79 8.94 10.78 -12.39
N ASN A 80 8.46 11.87 -13.00
CA ASN A 80 9.33 12.85 -13.64
C ASN A 80 10.27 13.54 -12.63
N LEU A 81 9.73 14.01 -11.50
CA LEU A 81 10.50 14.67 -10.45
C LEU A 81 11.57 13.74 -9.87
N ALA A 82 11.22 12.49 -9.55
CA ALA A 82 12.15 11.50 -9.04
C ALA A 82 13.29 11.21 -10.01
N ALA A 83 12.99 11.10 -11.31
CA ALA A 83 13.98 10.84 -12.34
C ALA A 83 14.97 12.01 -12.50
N VAL A 84 14.46 13.24 -12.61
CA VAL A 84 15.29 14.45 -12.76
C VAL A 84 16.20 14.68 -11.54
N THR A 85 15.68 14.40 -10.35
CA THR A 85 16.44 14.58 -9.09
C THR A 85 17.29 13.37 -8.72
N LYS A 86 17.17 12.26 -9.46
CA LYS A 86 17.73 10.94 -9.10
C LYS A 86 17.39 10.55 -7.66
N ALA A 87 16.16 10.83 -7.22
CA ALA A 87 15.72 10.51 -5.88
C ALA A 87 15.76 8.97 -5.65
N PRO A 88 16.17 8.49 -4.46
CA PRO A 88 16.21 7.06 -4.12
C PRO A 88 14.79 6.52 -3.87
N CYS A 89 13.98 6.47 -4.94
CA CYS A 89 12.57 6.08 -4.89
C CYS A 89 12.28 4.89 -5.81
N VAL A 90 11.46 3.95 -5.36
CA VAL A 90 10.94 2.86 -6.20
C VAL A 90 9.42 2.98 -6.30
N PHE A 91 8.91 3.06 -7.52
CA PHE A 91 7.47 3.03 -7.79
C PHE A 91 7.06 1.58 -8.04
N TYR A 92 6.28 1.00 -7.14
CA TYR A 92 5.85 -0.41 -7.20
C TYR A 92 4.35 -0.48 -7.54
N VAL A 93 4.06 -0.71 -8.81
CA VAL A 93 2.69 -0.84 -9.33
C VAL A 93 2.20 -2.26 -9.13
N GLN A 94 1.12 -2.41 -8.39
CA GLN A 94 0.38 -3.65 -8.22
C GLN A 94 -0.72 -3.70 -9.28
N ASN A 95 -0.37 -4.12 -10.49
CA ASN A 95 -1.30 -4.21 -11.60
C ASN A 95 -2.19 -5.45 -11.41
N ASN A 96 -3.36 -5.24 -10.81
CA ASN A 96 -4.31 -6.32 -10.50
C ASN A 96 -5.36 -6.53 -11.61
N GLN A 97 -5.11 -5.94 -12.78
CA GLN A 97 -5.94 -5.91 -13.99
C GLN A 97 -7.16 -4.96 -13.95
N TRP A 98 -7.54 -4.41 -12.77
CA TRP A 98 -8.80 -3.69 -12.60
C TRP A 98 -8.74 -2.50 -11.63
N ALA A 99 -8.99 -1.30 -12.16
CA ALA A 99 -9.30 -0.11 -11.37
C ALA A 99 -10.81 -0.05 -11.10
N ILE A 100 -11.23 -0.60 -9.96
CA ILE A 100 -12.64 -0.87 -9.63
C ILE A 100 -13.25 -1.81 -10.70
N SER A 101 -13.93 -1.24 -11.69
CA SER A 101 -14.58 -1.91 -12.83
C SER A 101 -13.97 -1.54 -14.19
N VAL A 102 -12.96 -0.66 -14.21
CA VAL A 102 -12.26 -0.28 -15.44
C VAL A 102 -11.07 -1.23 -15.66
N PRO A 103 -11.06 -2.03 -16.73
CA PRO A 103 -9.95 -2.94 -17.01
C PRO A 103 -8.70 -2.16 -17.42
N VAL A 104 -7.52 -2.74 -17.19
CA VAL A 104 -6.23 -2.08 -17.44
C VAL A 104 -6.05 -1.61 -18.89
N HIS A 105 -6.57 -2.34 -19.88
CA HIS A 105 -6.50 -1.94 -21.30
C HIS A 105 -7.33 -0.68 -21.63
N ARG A 106 -8.18 -0.21 -20.70
CA ARG A 106 -8.90 1.08 -20.79
C ARG A 106 -8.26 2.17 -19.93
N GLN A 107 -7.23 1.86 -19.14
CA GLN A 107 -6.50 2.83 -18.32
C GLN A 107 -5.39 3.53 -19.12
N HIS A 108 -4.69 2.80 -19.98
CA HIS A 108 -3.62 3.36 -20.80
C HIS A 108 -3.50 2.68 -22.16
N ALA A 109 -2.93 3.39 -23.13
CA ALA A 109 -2.63 2.87 -24.46
C ALA A 109 -1.21 2.25 -24.59
N ALA A 110 -0.36 2.45 -23.58
CA ALA A 110 0.99 1.87 -23.58
C ALA A 110 0.93 0.33 -23.56
N PRO A 111 1.93 -0.37 -24.14
CA PRO A 111 1.95 -1.83 -24.16
C PRO A 111 2.06 -2.45 -22.76
N SER A 112 2.60 -1.71 -21.80
CA SER A 112 2.58 -2.02 -20.37
C SER A 112 2.76 -0.74 -19.55
N ILE A 113 2.49 -0.79 -18.25
CA ILE A 113 2.76 0.34 -17.36
C ILE A 113 4.27 0.54 -17.24
N ALA A 114 5.05 -0.53 -17.13
CA ALA A 114 6.50 -0.48 -17.09
C ALA A 114 7.10 0.23 -18.32
N ALA A 115 6.52 0.07 -19.51
CA ALA A 115 7.00 0.74 -20.73
C ALA A 115 6.94 2.27 -20.65
N ARG A 116 6.07 2.83 -19.81
CA ARG A 116 5.96 4.29 -19.60
C ARG A 116 7.20 4.87 -18.91
N ALA A 117 7.98 4.04 -18.19
CA ALA A 117 9.20 4.46 -17.51
C ALA A 117 10.21 5.15 -18.44
N ALA A 118 10.29 4.67 -19.70
CA ALA A 118 11.18 5.21 -20.71
C ALA A 118 10.91 6.70 -21.00
N GLY A 119 9.66 7.15 -20.90
CA GLY A 119 9.29 8.55 -21.08
C GLY A 119 9.86 9.49 -20.02
N TYR A 120 10.26 8.95 -18.85
CA TYR A 120 10.89 9.71 -17.76
C TYR A 120 12.41 9.49 -17.71
N GLY A 121 12.98 8.66 -18.58
CA GLY A 121 14.39 8.31 -18.53
C GLY A 121 14.79 7.43 -17.34
N MET A 122 13.85 6.62 -16.81
CA MET A 122 14.11 5.66 -15.73
C MET A 122 13.83 4.21 -16.20
N PRO A 123 14.44 3.18 -15.58
CA PRO A 123 14.12 1.79 -15.89
C PRO A 123 12.69 1.43 -15.49
N GLY A 124 12.04 0.66 -16.38
CA GLY A 124 10.75 0.03 -16.15
C GLY A 124 10.88 -1.48 -16.21
N ILE A 125 10.48 -2.18 -15.16
CA ILE A 125 10.60 -3.64 -15.05
C ILE A 125 9.20 -4.22 -14.86
N MET A 126 8.81 -5.14 -15.73
CA MET A 126 7.61 -5.95 -15.53
C MET A 126 8.02 -7.26 -14.84
N VAL A 127 7.27 -7.64 -13.81
CA VAL A 127 7.51 -8.86 -13.04
C VAL A 127 6.20 -9.62 -12.83
N ASP A 128 6.29 -10.94 -12.76
CA ASP A 128 5.19 -11.78 -12.29
C ASP A 128 4.95 -11.49 -10.81
N GLY A 129 3.85 -10.78 -10.51
CA GLY A 129 3.46 -10.36 -9.17
C GLY A 129 3.05 -11.52 -8.26
N ASN A 130 2.82 -12.70 -8.82
CA ASN A 130 2.52 -13.92 -8.07
C ASN A 130 3.76 -14.81 -7.86
N ASP A 131 4.92 -14.40 -8.37
CA ASP A 131 6.22 -14.99 -8.03
C ASP A 131 6.93 -14.13 -6.97
N VAL A 132 6.85 -14.57 -5.72
CA VAL A 132 7.46 -13.84 -4.59
C VAL A 132 8.98 -13.72 -4.70
N LEU A 133 9.66 -14.70 -5.32
CA LEU A 133 11.11 -14.67 -5.48
C LEU A 133 11.52 -13.68 -6.58
N ALA A 134 10.79 -13.66 -7.70
CA ALA A 134 11.00 -12.69 -8.76
C ALA A 134 10.74 -11.26 -8.25
N CYS A 135 9.62 -11.04 -7.54
CA CYS A 135 9.31 -9.76 -6.91
C CYS A 135 10.40 -9.31 -5.93
N HIS A 136 10.90 -10.23 -5.11
CA HIS A 136 12.00 -9.93 -4.18
C HIS A 136 13.29 -9.54 -4.91
N ALA A 137 13.68 -10.31 -5.94
CA ALA A 137 14.90 -10.05 -6.71
C ALA A 137 14.84 -8.68 -7.41
N VAL A 138 13.75 -8.39 -8.11
CA VAL A 138 13.54 -7.12 -8.83
C VAL A 138 13.52 -5.93 -7.86
N MET A 139 12.82 -6.08 -6.73
CA MET A 139 12.78 -5.03 -5.70
C MET A 139 14.16 -4.79 -5.07
N ALA A 140 14.94 -5.86 -4.82
CA ALA A 140 16.29 -5.76 -4.26
C ALA A 140 17.24 -5.02 -5.22
N GLU A 141 17.18 -5.34 -6.51
CA GLU A 141 17.96 -4.66 -7.54
C GLU A 141 17.57 -3.18 -7.67
N ALA A 142 16.26 -2.89 -7.76
CA ALA A 142 15.76 -1.52 -7.81
C ALA A 142 16.17 -0.71 -6.58
N ALA A 143 16.12 -1.30 -5.39
CA ALA A 143 16.55 -0.65 -4.15
C ALA A 143 18.07 -0.43 -4.12
N ALA A 144 18.87 -1.37 -4.63
CA ALA A 144 20.32 -1.21 -4.72
C ALA A 144 20.69 -0.07 -5.68
N ARG A 145 20.04 0.00 -6.85
CA ARG A 145 20.18 1.09 -7.82
C ARG A 145 19.84 2.45 -7.19
N ALA A 146 18.71 2.53 -6.48
CA ALA A 146 18.28 3.74 -5.79
C ALA A 146 19.31 4.20 -4.74
N ARG A 147 19.81 3.29 -3.89
CA ARG A 147 20.88 3.58 -2.91
C ARG A 147 22.18 4.04 -3.54
N ALA A 148 22.54 3.50 -4.70
CA ALA A 148 23.73 3.88 -5.45
C ALA A 148 23.63 5.28 -6.11
N GLY A 149 22.51 6.00 -5.94
CA GLY A 149 22.29 7.32 -6.52
C GLY A 149 22.00 7.28 -8.03
N GLU A 150 21.64 6.12 -8.56
CA GLU A 150 21.35 5.93 -9.98
C GLU A 150 19.89 6.26 -10.35
N GLY A 151 19.14 6.81 -9.40
CA GLY A 151 17.77 7.29 -9.58
C GLY A 151 16.70 6.20 -9.40
N PRO A 152 15.45 6.52 -9.76
CA PRO A 152 14.31 5.68 -9.46
C PRO A 152 14.15 4.50 -10.42
N THR A 153 13.27 3.58 -10.05
CA THR A 153 12.82 2.47 -10.89
C THR A 153 11.30 2.34 -10.81
N LEU A 154 10.66 2.06 -11.95
CA LEU A 154 9.26 1.63 -12.02
C LEU A 154 9.20 0.10 -12.11
N ILE A 155 8.53 -0.53 -11.15
CA ILE A 155 8.24 -1.97 -11.16
C ILE A 155 6.74 -2.13 -11.40
N GLU A 156 6.37 -2.89 -12.42
CA GLU A 156 5.00 -3.35 -12.66
C GLU A 156 4.89 -4.83 -12.29
N ALA A 157 4.26 -5.11 -11.15
CA ALA A 157 3.96 -6.46 -10.70
C ALA A 157 2.57 -6.87 -11.20
N ILE A 158 2.55 -7.76 -12.21
CA ILE A 158 1.30 -8.29 -12.78
C ILE A 158 0.72 -9.31 -11.81
N THR A 159 -0.45 -9.03 -11.27
CA THR A 159 -1.16 -9.87 -10.31
C THR A 159 -2.67 -9.78 -10.54
N TYR A 160 -3.48 -10.28 -9.61
CA TYR A 160 -4.93 -10.26 -9.74
C TYR A 160 -5.65 -10.09 -8.41
N ARG A 161 -6.73 -9.30 -8.42
CA ARG A 161 -7.59 -9.10 -7.25
C ARG A 161 -8.68 -10.18 -7.22
N MET A 162 -8.42 -11.29 -6.53
CA MET A 162 -9.39 -12.41 -6.43
C MET A 162 -10.75 -11.99 -5.85
N GLY A 163 -10.76 -11.05 -4.90
CA GLY A 163 -11.99 -10.52 -4.28
C GLY A 163 -12.60 -9.32 -5.03
N PRO A 164 -13.68 -8.74 -4.49
CA PRO A 164 -14.23 -7.47 -4.99
C PRO A 164 -13.28 -6.30 -4.75
N HIS A 165 -13.54 -5.15 -5.38
CA HIS A 165 -12.80 -3.91 -5.13
C HIS A 165 -12.90 -3.49 -3.65
N THR A 166 -14.12 -3.52 -3.12
CA THR A 166 -14.48 -3.27 -1.72
C THR A 166 -15.70 -4.12 -1.37
N THR A 167 -16.17 -4.07 -0.13
CA THR A 167 -17.41 -4.75 0.30
C THR A 167 -18.67 -4.20 -0.38
N SER A 168 -18.61 -3.02 -1.00
CA SER A 168 -19.73 -2.40 -1.72
C SER A 168 -19.71 -2.66 -3.24
N ASP A 169 -18.74 -3.44 -3.72
CA ASP A 169 -18.54 -3.72 -5.16
C ASP A 169 -19.01 -5.13 -5.53
N ASP A 170 -19.51 -5.29 -6.76
CA ASP A 170 -19.93 -6.56 -7.34
C ASP A 170 -19.09 -6.89 -8.60
N PRO A 171 -18.11 -7.81 -8.48
CA PRO A 171 -17.25 -8.26 -9.57
C PRO A 171 -17.99 -8.81 -10.78
N SER A 172 -19.10 -9.50 -10.54
CA SER A 172 -19.77 -10.33 -11.54
C SER A 172 -20.34 -9.50 -12.69
N ARG A 173 -20.45 -8.19 -12.48
CA ARG A 173 -20.93 -7.21 -13.46
C ARG A 173 -19.91 -6.86 -14.52
N TYR A 174 -18.61 -7.11 -14.29
CA TYR A 174 -17.55 -6.66 -15.18
C TYR A 174 -16.39 -7.65 -15.34
N ARG A 175 -16.36 -8.75 -14.59
CA ARG A 175 -15.35 -9.83 -14.70
C ARG A 175 -16.01 -11.17 -14.99
N SER A 176 -15.39 -11.96 -15.84
CA SER A 176 -15.87 -13.32 -16.11
C SER A 176 -15.38 -14.31 -15.05
N ALA A 177 -16.13 -15.39 -14.84
CA ALA A 177 -15.71 -16.45 -13.92
C ALA A 177 -14.47 -17.19 -14.44
N GLU A 178 -14.35 -17.32 -15.77
CA GLU A 178 -13.21 -17.94 -16.44
C GLU A 178 -11.90 -17.18 -16.18
N GLU A 179 -11.94 -15.84 -16.22
CA GLU A 179 -10.78 -15.00 -15.89
C GLU A 179 -10.34 -15.21 -14.44
N VAL A 180 -11.29 -15.27 -13.51
CA VAL A 180 -11.00 -15.51 -12.09
C VAL A 180 -10.38 -16.89 -11.88
N GLU A 181 -10.89 -17.93 -12.55
CA GLU A 181 -10.38 -19.30 -12.45
C GLU A 181 -8.95 -19.41 -13.02
N GLU A 182 -8.67 -18.74 -14.15
CA GLU A 182 -7.32 -18.68 -14.71
C GLU A 182 -6.31 -18.10 -13.70
N TRP A 183 -6.71 -17.04 -12.98
CA TRP A 183 -5.88 -16.42 -11.96
C TRP A 183 -5.80 -17.22 -10.65
N ALA A 184 -6.86 -17.95 -10.29
CA ALA A 184 -6.84 -18.86 -9.15
C ALA A 184 -5.77 -19.95 -9.32
N ALA A 185 -5.62 -20.47 -10.55
CA ALA A 185 -4.57 -21.43 -10.88
C ALA A 185 -3.14 -20.86 -10.79
N ARG A 186 -3.00 -19.52 -10.68
CA ARG A 186 -1.74 -18.79 -10.54
C ARG A 186 -1.50 -18.26 -9.12
N ASP A 187 -2.19 -18.80 -8.12
CA ASP A 187 -2.07 -18.35 -6.73
C ASP A 187 -0.61 -18.37 -6.22
N ALA A 188 -0.18 -17.22 -5.70
CA ALA A 188 1.19 -17.00 -5.25
C ALA A 188 1.55 -17.88 -4.04
N ILE A 189 0.59 -18.13 -3.15
CA ILE A 189 0.81 -18.94 -1.94
C ILE A 189 1.04 -20.39 -2.34
N SER A 190 0.16 -20.95 -3.17
CA SER A 190 0.24 -22.32 -3.66
C SER A 190 1.53 -22.55 -4.45
N ARG A 191 1.87 -21.62 -5.37
CA ARG A 191 3.12 -21.66 -6.14
C ARG A 191 4.35 -21.70 -5.23
N TYR A 192 4.43 -20.78 -4.25
CA TYR A 192 5.59 -20.72 -3.38
C TYR A 192 5.67 -21.91 -2.42
N ARG A 193 4.53 -22.42 -1.94
CA ARG A 193 4.46 -23.67 -1.17
C ARG A 193 5.06 -24.84 -1.95
N THR A 194 4.63 -25.07 -3.20
CA THR A 194 5.19 -26.13 -4.05
C THR A 194 6.69 -25.99 -4.26
N TYR A 195 7.19 -24.77 -4.42
CA TYR A 195 8.63 -24.52 -4.47
C TYR A 195 9.33 -24.93 -3.17
N LEU A 196 8.81 -24.52 -2.01
CA LEU A 196 9.36 -24.85 -0.70
C LEU A 196 9.32 -26.36 -0.39
N GLU A 197 8.29 -27.07 -0.85
CA GLU A 197 8.18 -28.54 -0.77
C GLU A 197 9.27 -29.21 -1.60
N ARG A 198 9.45 -28.79 -2.85
CA ARG A 198 10.50 -29.31 -3.73
C ARG A 198 11.92 -29.01 -3.21
N ALA A 199 12.09 -27.87 -2.55
CA ALA A 199 13.34 -27.50 -1.90
C ALA A 199 13.58 -28.22 -0.54
N GLY A 200 12.63 -29.04 -0.08
CA GLY A 200 12.75 -29.79 1.18
C GLY A 200 12.65 -28.92 2.45
N VAL A 201 12.18 -27.68 2.33
CA VAL A 201 12.08 -26.74 3.46
C VAL A 201 10.64 -26.58 3.99
N TRP A 202 9.64 -26.96 3.19
CA TRP A 202 8.27 -27.04 3.67
C TRP A 202 8.09 -28.32 4.50
N THR A 203 7.90 -28.14 5.79
CA THR A 203 7.68 -29.23 6.75
C THR A 203 6.35 -29.03 7.46
N GLU A 204 5.82 -30.09 8.07
CA GLU A 204 4.60 -30.01 8.88
C GLU A 204 4.70 -28.90 9.95
N ARG A 205 5.87 -28.76 10.59
CA ARG A 205 6.13 -27.70 11.56
C ARG A 205 5.99 -26.29 10.95
N VAL A 206 6.46 -26.08 9.73
CA VAL A 206 6.34 -24.79 9.04
C VAL A 206 4.89 -24.50 8.69
N GLU A 207 4.16 -25.50 8.20
CA GLU A 207 2.73 -25.40 7.88
C GLU A 207 1.91 -25.04 9.12
N GLN A 208 2.08 -25.78 10.21
CA GLN A 208 1.42 -25.50 11.49
C GLN A 208 1.75 -24.09 12.00
N ARG A 209 3.01 -23.65 11.90
CA ARG A 209 3.41 -22.29 12.30
C ARG A 209 2.74 -21.21 11.44
N ALA A 210 2.68 -21.41 10.13
CA ALA A 210 2.04 -20.47 9.22
C ALA A 210 0.53 -20.38 9.49
N ALA A 211 -0.15 -21.52 9.66
CA ALA A 211 -1.56 -21.61 9.99
C ALA A 211 -1.87 -20.93 11.35
N ALA A 212 -1.09 -21.24 12.39
CA ALA A 212 -1.26 -20.65 13.71
C ALA A 212 -1.05 -19.13 13.70
N ARG A 213 -0.01 -18.64 13.00
CA ARG A 213 0.22 -17.19 12.84
C ARG A 213 -0.94 -16.52 12.09
N SER A 214 -1.43 -17.14 11.02
CA SER A 214 -2.57 -16.64 10.24
C SER A 214 -3.84 -16.56 11.09
N ALA A 215 -4.15 -17.61 11.85
CA ALA A 215 -5.29 -17.64 12.77
C ALA A 215 -5.19 -16.55 13.84
N ARG A 216 -4.00 -16.39 14.45
CA ARG A 216 -3.76 -15.36 15.45
C ARG A 216 -3.96 -13.95 14.89
N LEU A 217 -3.37 -13.63 13.74
CA LEU A 217 -3.51 -12.32 13.11
C LEU A 217 -4.98 -12.00 12.75
N ARG A 218 -5.76 -13.00 12.31
CA ARG A 218 -7.20 -12.82 12.06
C ARG A 218 -7.99 -12.56 13.34
N ALA A 219 -7.67 -13.28 14.42
CA ALA A 219 -8.30 -13.06 15.73
C ALA A 219 -7.96 -11.67 16.28
N GLU A 220 -6.68 -11.29 16.25
CA GLU A 220 -6.22 -9.94 16.62
C GLU A 220 -6.95 -8.85 15.82
N ALA A 221 -7.05 -9.00 14.50
CA ALA A 221 -7.78 -8.05 13.65
C ALA A 221 -9.26 -7.94 14.06
N ARG A 222 -9.93 -9.07 14.27
CA ARG A 222 -11.35 -9.11 14.67
C ARG A 222 -11.57 -8.44 16.02
N THR A 223 -10.75 -8.79 17.01
CA THR A 223 -10.81 -8.20 18.35
C THR A 223 -10.56 -6.70 18.29
N ALA A 224 -9.53 -6.24 17.58
CA ALA A 224 -9.25 -4.81 17.42
C ALA A 224 -10.41 -4.03 16.78
N VAL A 225 -11.16 -4.65 15.85
CA VAL A 225 -12.31 -4.03 15.18
C VAL A 225 -13.54 -3.98 16.07
N ILE A 226 -13.85 -5.09 16.77
CA ILE A 226 -15.12 -5.25 17.50
C ILE A 226 -15.05 -4.71 18.93
N GLU A 227 -13.91 -4.90 19.59
CA GLU A 227 -13.73 -4.57 21.02
C GLU A 227 -12.92 -3.28 21.20
N GLY A 228 -12.43 -2.66 20.11
CA GLY A 228 -11.72 -1.40 20.19
C GLY A 228 -12.62 -0.28 20.73
N PRO A 229 -12.08 0.65 21.54
CA PRO A 229 -12.87 1.76 22.07
C PRO A 229 -13.32 2.69 20.95
N ASP A 230 -14.47 3.32 21.12
CA ASP A 230 -14.87 4.43 20.27
C ASP A 230 -14.03 5.67 20.60
N PRO A 231 -13.71 6.52 19.61
CA PRO A 231 -12.91 7.72 19.85
C PRO A 231 -13.70 8.74 20.67
N ASP A 232 -13.02 9.52 21.52
CA ASP A 232 -13.64 10.64 22.23
C ASP A 232 -14.04 11.71 21.19
N PRO A 233 -15.33 12.10 21.08
CA PRO A 233 -15.75 13.17 20.19
C PRO A 233 -14.99 14.50 20.39
N GLY A 234 -14.45 14.74 21.58
CA GLY A 234 -13.60 15.87 21.88
C GLY A 234 -12.27 15.89 21.11
N GLU A 235 -11.73 14.73 20.73
CA GLU A 235 -10.46 14.61 19.99
C GLU A 235 -10.56 15.12 18.55
N LEU A 236 -11.78 15.31 18.02
CA LEU A 236 -12.04 15.87 16.68
C LEU A 236 -11.27 17.18 16.42
N PHE A 237 -10.99 17.95 17.46
CA PHE A 237 -10.35 19.27 17.36
C PHE A 237 -8.85 19.26 17.69
N ASP A 238 -8.33 18.17 18.26
CA ASP A 238 -7.00 18.17 18.91
C ASP A 238 -5.85 17.99 17.92
N HIS A 239 -6.11 17.41 16.75
CA HIS A 239 -5.08 17.03 15.77
C HIS A 239 -5.13 17.84 14.48
N VAL A 240 -5.89 18.94 14.44
CA VAL A 240 -5.98 19.84 13.27
C VAL A 240 -4.71 20.68 13.10
N TYR A 241 -4.15 21.15 14.21
CA TYR A 241 -2.91 21.93 14.27
C TYR A 241 -2.06 21.46 15.45
N ALA A 242 -0.79 21.87 15.50
CA ALA A 242 0.10 21.57 16.63
C ALA A 242 -0.42 22.18 17.95
N GLU A 243 -1.02 23.37 17.88
CA GLU A 243 -1.68 24.03 19.01
C GLU A 243 -3.13 24.34 18.65
N ILE A 244 -4.06 24.07 19.57
CA ILE A 244 -5.47 24.34 19.35
C ILE A 244 -5.72 25.84 19.22
N THR A 245 -6.39 26.25 18.14
CA THR A 245 -6.74 27.66 17.94
C THR A 245 -7.89 28.08 18.87
N PRO A 246 -8.03 29.37 19.21
CA PRO A 246 -9.15 29.84 20.02
C PRO A 246 -10.53 29.47 19.45
N ALA A 247 -10.66 29.45 18.12
CA ALA A 247 -11.89 29.06 17.43
C ALA A 247 -12.19 27.57 17.60
N LEU A 248 -11.21 26.68 17.38
CA LEU A 248 -11.36 25.24 17.59
C LEU A 248 -11.65 24.92 19.07
N ALA A 249 -11.00 25.62 20.01
CA ALA A 249 -11.27 25.47 21.43
C ALA A 249 -12.71 25.87 21.80
N ALA A 250 -13.25 26.92 21.17
CA ALA A 250 -14.65 27.30 21.34
C ALA A 250 -15.62 26.25 20.79
N GLN A 251 -15.33 25.71 19.60
CA GLN A 251 -16.12 24.63 18.99
C GLN A 251 -16.08 23.34 19.83
N LYS A 252 -14.91 22.95 20.34
CA LYS A 252 -14.76 21.82 21.26
C LYS A 252 -15.62 21.99 22.51
N ARG A 253 -15.56 23.16 23.15
CA ARG A 253 -16.43 23.46 24.31
C ARG A 253 -17.92 23.40 23.95
N GLN A 254 -18.31 23.93 22.79
CA GLN A 254 -19.69 23.87 22.33
C GLN A 254 -20.15 22.43 22.14
N LEU A 255 -19.37 21.58 21.45
CA LEU A 255 -19.69 20.16 21.27
C LEU A 255 -19.86 19.44 22.62
N LEU A 256 -18.88 19.58 23.51
CA LEU A 256 -18.93 18.93 24.83
C LEU A 256 -20.11 19.42 25.67
N THR A 257 -20.50 20.70 25.54
CA THR A 257 -21.67 21.25 26.21
C THR A 257 -22.97 20.64 25.67
N GLU A 258 -23.08 20.42 24.36
CA GLU A 258 -24.26 19.76 23.77
C GLU A 258 -24.34 18.29 24.18
N LEU A 259 -23.23 17.53 24.11
CA LEU A 259 -23.20 16.12 24.51
C LEU A 259 -23.56 15.94 25.99
N ALA A 260 -23.15 16.86 26.86
CA ALA A 260 -23.50 16.83 28.28
C ALA A 260 -25.00 17.07 28.55
N LYS A 261 -25.78 17.58 27.59
CA LYS A 261 -27.25 17.69 27.73
C LYS A 261 -27.96 16.38 27.40
N GLU A 262 -27.33 15.49 26.65
CA GLU A 262 -27.88 14.20 26.21
C GLU A 262 -27.52 13.05 27.16
N ALA A 263 -26.55 13.25 28.05
CA ALA A 263 -26.10 12.32 29.08
C ALA A 263 -26.97 12.38 30.34
#